data_AF-A0A418N3H9-F1
#
_entry.id   AF-A0A418N3H9-F1
#
_cell.length_a   1.000
_cell.length_b   1.000
_cell.length_c   1.000
_cell.angle_alpha   90.00
_cell.angle_beta   90.00
_cell.angle_gamma   90.00
#
_symmetry.space_group_name_H-M   'P 1'
#
loop_
_entity.id
_entity.type
_entity.pdbx_description
1 polymer ?
#
loop_
_entity_poly.entity_id
_entity_poly.type
_entity_poly.pdbx_seq_one_letter_code
_entity_poly.pdbx_strand_id
1 'polypeptide(L)'
;MLLKIAKYFSVIFLLSSCGNHNKELKKYGWFKLNKNDSLNVLLQISDFDNYGKLLYRLKDITCHDSIPIIVLETKKKIRHIYPIEYCEVPMFDPKTRNTFYIDEDSIYKNERQVQSVNLTSLLKENYENMGTKADFADSPDKVLFIFEISKNKGMNGIQKHLELITKSYDSLETKNDLKILFWRKIDIVPEFENGELRFKNVE
;
A
#
# COMPACT_ATOMS: atom_id res chain seq x y z
N MET A 1 17.23 7.95 -68.77
CA MET A 1 17.80 7.09 -67.72
C MET A 1 17.81 7.87 -66.41
N LEU A 2 16.67 7.98 -65.74
CA LEU A 2 16.45 8.63 -64.44
C LEU A 2 15.00 8.27 -64.05
N LEU A 3 14.70 8.02 -62.77
CA LEU A 3 13.45 7.43 -62.22
C LEU A 3 13.31 5.90 -62.27
N LYS A 4 14.15 5.15 -61.51
CA LYS A 4 13.74 3.86 -60.90
C LYS A 4 14.41 3.58 -59.54
N ILE A 5 14.70 4.60 -58.72
CA ILE A 5 15.33 4.40 -57.40
C ILE A 5 14.41 4.80 -56.22
N ALA A 6 13.28 5.45 -56.47
CA ALA A 6 12.43 6.00 -55.40
C ALA A 6 11.43 5.02 -54.75
N LYS A 7 11.40 3.73 -55.12
CA LYS A 7 10.42 2.77 -54.55
C LYS A 7 10.92 1.91 -53.39
N TYR A 8 12.22 1.94 -53.09
CA TYR A 8 12.81 1.10 -52.02
C TYR A 8 13.19 1.86 -50.75
N PHE A 9 12.96 3.19 -50.69
CA PHE A 9 13.31 3.99 -49.50
C PHE A 9 12.15 4.16 -48.49
N SER A 10 10.90 3.83 -48.85
CA SER A 10 9.75 4.03 -47.94
C SER A 10 9.50 2.86 -46.96
N VAL A 11 10.23 1.75 -47.06
CA VAL A 11 9.98 0.57 -46.20
C VAL A 11 10.95 0.50 -45.01
N ILE A 12 12.08 1.23 -45.05
CA ILE A 12 13.10 1.16 -43.98
C ILE A 12 12.73 2.04 -42.77
N PHE A 13 11.80 2.99 -42.90
CA PHE A 13 11.39 3.88 -41.80
C PHE A 13 10.29 3.31 -40.88
N LEU A 14 9.75 2.12 -41.15
CA LEU A 14 8.71 1.51 -40.32
C LEU A 14 9.27 0.60 -39.20
N LEU A 15 10.58 0.38 -39.13
CA LEU A 15 11.20 -0.51 -38.14
C LEU A 15 11.84 0.21 -36.94
N SER A 16 11.83 1.56 -36.91
CA SER A 16 12.45 2.35 -35.84
C SER A 16 11.49 2.87 -34.76
N SER A 17 10.24 2.41 -34.72
CA SER A 17 9.28 2.76 -33.66
C SER A 17 8.75 1.55 -32.89
N CYS A 18 9.67 0.69 -32.43
CA CYS A 18 9.43 -0.09 -31.21
C CYS A 18 10.26 0.56 -30.11
N GLY A 19 9.75 1.68 -29.57
CA GLY A 19 10.24 2.18 -28.29
C GLY A 19 9.95 1.09 -27.26
N ASN A 20 10.98 0.42 -26.77
CA ASN A 20 10.88 -0.52 -25.66
C ASN A 20 10.35 0.23 -24.43
N HIS A 21 9.02 0.29 -24.30
CA HIS A 21 8.35 0.81 -23.12
C HIS A 21 8.39 -0.25 -22.01
N ASN A 22 9.59 -0.72 -21.66
CA ASN A 22 9.78 -1.59 -20.50
C ASN A 22 9.54 -0.74 -19.26
N LYS A 23 8.35 -0.88 -18.67
CA LYS A 23 8.01 -0.24 -17.40
C LYS A 23 8.90 -0.81 -16.31
N GLU A 24 9.43 0.06 -15.46
CA GLU A 24 10.20 -0.37 -14.29
C GLU A 24 9.26 -1.08 -13.30
N LEU A 25 9.57 -2.32 -12.92
CA LEU A 25 8.81 -3.05 -11.90
C LEU A 25 9.48 -2.86 -10.53
N LYS A 26 8.74 -2.31 -9.57
CA LYS A 26 9.14 -2.25 -8.16
C LYS A 26 8.24 -3.10 -7.28
N LYS A 27 8.83 -3.79 -6.31
CA LYS A 27 8.13 -4.65 -5.33
C LYS A 27 8.33 -4.09 -3.92
N TYR A 28 7.25 -4.04 -3.12
CA TYR A 28 7.24 -3.51 -1.75
C TYR A 28 6.63 -4.52 -0.80
N GLY A 29 7.27 -4.82 0.35
CA GLY A 29 6.77 -5.79 1.33
C GLY A 29 7.01 -7.26 0.99
N TRP A 30 7.80 -7.55 -0.05
CA TRP A 30 8.02 -8.91 -0.58
C TRP A 30 8.83 -9.84 0.33
N PHE A 31 9.74 -9.31 1.15
CA PHE A 31 10.88 -10.05 1.73
C PHE A 31 10.54 -11.17 2.73
N LYS A 32 9.25 -11.40 3.06
CA LYS A 32 8.82 -12.47 3.99
C LYS A 32 7.93 -13.55 3.40
N LEU A 33 7.68 -13.54 2.08
CA LEU A 33 6.82 -14.52 1.43
C LEU A 33 7.61 -15.82 1.14
N ASN A 34 7.84 -16.64 2.16
CA ASN A 34 8.35 -18.02 2.03
C ASN A 34 7.25 -18.96 1.52
N LYS A 35 6.72 -18.73 0.31
CA LYS A 35 5.74 -19.63 -0.30
C LYS A 35 6.05 -19.82 -1.78
N ASN A 36 6.93 -20.77 -2.09
CA ASN A 36 7.28 -21.12 -3.47
C ASN A 36 6.10 -21.67 -4.28
N ASP A 37 5.04 -22.15 -3.61
CA ASP A 37 3.87 -22.77 -4.26
C ASP A 37 2.61 -21.89 -4.26
N SER A 38 2.66 -20.68 -3.69
CA SER A 38 1.49 -19.80 -3.64
C SER A 38 1.26 -19.04 -4.94
N LEU A 39 0.00 -19.02 -5.38
CA LEU A 39 -0.43 -18.25 -6.54
C LEU A 39 -0.48 -16.75 -6.21
N ASN A 40 0.16 -15.94 -7.04
CA ASN A 40 0.08 -14.49 -6.95
C ASN A 40 -1.22 -13.99 -7.60
N VAL A 41 -2.02 -13.23 -6.86
CA VAL A 41 -3.28 -12.65 -7.34
C VAL A 41 -3.15 -11.13 -7.40
N LEU A 42 -3.16 -10.58 -8.61
CA LEU A 42 -3.08 -9.15 -8.85
C LEU A 42 -4.43 -8.48 -8.61
N LEU A 43 -4.42 -7.36 -7.89
CA LEU A 43 -5.60 -6.56 -7.54
C LEU A 43 -5.37 -5.10 -7.96
N GLN A 44 -6.32 -4.52 -8.69
CA GLN A 44 -6.35 -3.06 -8.89
C GLN A 44 -7.33 -2.43 -7.89
N ILE A 45 -6.93 -1.31 -7.29
CA ILE A 45 -7.80 -0.59 -6.35
C ILE A 45 -9.11 -0.13 -7.02
N SER A 46 -9.06 0.15 -8.32
CA SER A 46 -10.23 0.53 -9.14
C SER A 46 -11.26 -0.57 -9.33
N ASP A 47 -10.93 -1.83 -9.02
CA ASP A 47 -11.85 -2.98 -9.20
C ASP A 47 -12.87 -3.09 -8.05
N PHE A 48 -12.77 -2.22 -7.04
CA PHE A 48 -13.57 -2.28 -5.83
C PHE A 48 -14.42 -1.01 -5.67
N ASP A 49 -15.70 -1.19 -5.33
CA ASP A 49 -16.60 -0.05 -5.08
C ASP A 49 -16.41 0.55 -3.68
N ASN A 50 -15.99 -0.29 -2.71
CA ASN A 50 -15.83 0.09 -1.32
C ASN A 50 -14.74 -0.71 -0.62
N TYR A 51 -14.28 -0.14 0.49
CA TYR A 51 -13.16 -0.64 1.26
C TYR A 51 -13.41 -2.05 1.82
N GLY A 52 -14.64 -2.34 2.24
CA GLY A 52 -15.03 -3.65 2.75
C GLY A 52 -14.89 -4.76 1.71
N LYS A 53 -15.19 -4.50 0.44
CA LYS A 53 -14.98 -5.46 -0.66
C LYS A 53 -13.50 -5.74 -0.89
N LEU A 54 -12.63 -4.72 -0.80
CA LEU A 54 -11.19 -4.90 -0.86
C LEU A 54 -10.71 -5.80 0.29
N LEU A 55 -11.09 -5.47 1.53
CA LEU A 55 -10.73 -6.27 2.72
C LEU A 55 -11.17 -7.73 2.59
N TYR A 56 -12.41 -7.95 2.16
CA TYR A 56 -12.93 -9.31 1.94
C TYR A 56 -12.08 -10.07 0.92
N ARG A 57 -11.74 -9.43 -0.21
CA ARG A 57 -10.95 -10.07 -1.25
C ARG A 57 -9.51 -10.36 -0.82
N LEU A 58 -8.88 -9.45 -0.08
CA LEU A 58 -7.54 -9.66 0.48
C LEU A 58 -7.51 -10.86 1.44
N LYS A 59 -8.51 -10.95 2.32
CA LYS A 59 -8.70 -12.09 3.22
C LYS A 59 -8.94 -13.39 2.45
N ASP A 60 -9.88 -13.38 1.50
CA ASP A 60 -10.23 -14.52 0.67
C ASP A 60 -9.01 -15.11 -0.05
N ILE A 61 -8.17 -14.27 -0.65
CA ILE A 61 -6.93 -14.71 -1.31
C ILE A 61 -5.96 -15.34 -0.29
N THR A 62 -5.74 -14.65 0.83
CA THR A 62 -4.75 -15.07 1.85
C THR A 62 -5.14 -16.38 2.53
N CYS A 63 -6.43 -16.60 2.78
CA CYS A 63 -6.96 -17.82 3.40
C CYS A 63 -6.97 -19.03 2.45
N HIS A 64 -6.84 -18.83 1.14
CA HIS A 64 -6.79 -19.90 0.13
C HIS A 64 -5.38 -20.05 -0.49
N ASP A 65 -4.35 -19.97 0.37
CA ASP A 65 -2.94 -20.18 0.03
C ASP A 65 -2.40 -19.37 -1.15
N SER A 66 -3.01 -18.23 -1.42
CA SER A 66 -2.61 -17.29 -2.47
C SER A 66 -2.06 -16.00 -1.86
N ILE A 67 -1.29 -15.25 -2.64
CA ILE A 67 -0.64 -14.00 -2.21
C ILE A 67 -1.33 -12.84 -2.94
N PRO A 68 -2.03 -11.95 -2.21
CA PRO A 68 -2.59 -10.75 -2.83
C PRO A 68 -1.47 -9.75 -3.17
N ILE A 69 -1.60 -9.11 -4.32
CA ILE A 69 -0.68 -8.07 -4.78
C ILE A 69 -1.50 -6.88 -5.25
N ILE A 70 -1.36 -5.75 -4.58
CA ILE A 70 -1.96 -4.50 -5.03
C ILE A 70 -1.05 -3.89 -6.11
N VAL A 71 -1.63 -3.62 -7.27
CA VAL A 71 -0.92 -3.08 -8.43
C VAL A 71 -1.21 -1.59 -8.57
N LEU A 72 -0.16 -0.77 -8.56
CA LEU A 72 -0.23 0.63 -9.01
C LEU A 72 0.56 0.80 -10.29
N GLU A 73 -0.15 1.10 -11.37
CA GLU A 73 0.45 1.23 -12.68
C GLU A 73 0.45 2.68 -13.17
N THR A 74 1.60 3.09 -13.69
CA THR A 74 1.77 4.37 -14.39
C THR A 74 2.32 4.11 -15.79
N LYS A 75 2.49 5.17 -16.59
CA LYS A 75 3.12 5.04 -17.92
C LYS A 75 4.56 4.50 -17.86
N LYS A 76 5.29 4.75 -16.77
CA LYS A 76 6.73 4.45 -16.64
C LYS A 76 7.07 3.34 -15.65
N LYS A 77 6.19 3.08 -14.68
CA LYS A 77 6.48 2.21 -13.53
C LYS A 77 5.26 1.39 -13.14
N ILE A 78 5.49 0.13 -12.80
CA ILE A 78 4.55 -0.78 -12.15
C ILE A 78 5.03 -0.98 -10.71
N ARG A 79 4.14 -0.79 -9.74
CA ARG A 79 4.43 -1.04 -8.32
C ARG A 79 3.57 -2.20 -7.85
N HIS A 80 4.22 -3.26 -7.39
CA HIS A 80 3.59 -4.38 -6.72
C HIS A 80 3.75 -4.20 -5.21
N ILE A 81 2.64 -4.02 -4.52
CA ILE A 81 2.58 -3.88 -3.08
C ILE A 81 2.06 -5.20 -2.52
N TYR A 82 2.84 -5.83 -1.67
CA TYR A 82 2.49 -7.06 -0.96
C TYR A 82 2.03 -6.65 0.44
N PRO A 83 0.70 -6.53 0.68
CA PRO A 83 0.20 -6.17 1.98
C PRO A 83 0.51 -7.27 3.00
N ILE A 84 0.65 -6.86 4.27
CA ILE A 84 0.56 -7.77 5.39
C ILE A 84 -0.89 -8.20 5.49
N GLU A 85 -1.15 -9.50 5.42
CA GLU A 85 -2.48 -10.06 5.54
C GLU A 85 -2.46 -11.25 6.49
N TYR A 86 -3.57 -11.40 7.22
CA TYR A 86 -3.79 -12.51 8.13
C TYR A 86 -5.14 -13.15 7.81
N CYS A 87 -5.20 -14.49 7.76
CA CYS A 87 -6.48 -15.17 7.60
C CYS A 87 -7.39 -14.94 8.83
N GLU A 88 -6.78 -14.88 10.01
CA GLU A 88 -7.43 -14.45 11.25
C GLU A 88 -6.80 -13.13 11.70
N VAL A 89 -7.64 -12.11 11.78
CA VAL A 89 -7.24 -10.72 12.04
C VAL A 89 -6.98 -10.57 13.54
N PRO A 90 -5.72 -10.44 14.00
CA PRO A 90 -5.43 -10.29 15.43
C PRO A 90 -5.97 -8.95 15.94
N MET A 91 -6.44 -8.85 17.19
CA MET A 91 -6.81 -7.54 17.73
C MET A 91 -5.54 -6.66 17.86
N PHE A 92 -5.52 -5.50 17.21
CA PHE A 92 -4.37 -4.60 17.15
C PHE A 92 -4.81 -3.16 17.39
N ASP A 93 -4.03 -2.40 18.16
CA ASP A 93 -4.21 -0.95 18.27
C ASP A 93 -3.37 -0.25 17.19
N PRO A 94 -3.99 0.34 16.15
CA PRO A 94 -3.31 1.00 15.06
C PRO A 94 -2.67 2.33 15.44
N LYS A 95 -2.95 2.88 16.63
CA LYS A 95 -2.45 4.19 17.09
C LYS A 95 -1.24 4.05 18.00
N THR A 96 -0.24 3.29 17.57
CA THR A 96 1.00 3.11 18.32
C THR A 96 2.13 4.01 17.80
N ARG A 97 3.18 4.19 18.61
CA ARG A 97 4.41 4.89 18.17
C ARG A 97 5.10 4.27 16.95
N ASN A 98 4.75 3.05 16.56
CA ASN A 98 5.37 2.32 15.45
C ASN A 98 4.63 2.52 14.12
N THR A 99 3.42 3.06 14.15
CA THR A 99 2.51 3.06 13.02
C THR A 99 2.26 4.44 12.44
N PHE A 100 2.02 4.47 11.14
CA PHE A 100 1.34 5.54 10.43
C PHE A 100 -0.09 5.06 10.15
N TYR A 101 -1.08 5.71 10.76
CA TYR A 101 -2.49 5.43 10.51
C TYR A 101 -2.97 6.24 9.32
N ILE A 102 -3.83 5.66 8.48
CA ILE A 102 -4.33 6.27 7.26
C ILE A 102 -5.84 6.08 7.22
N ASP A 103 -6.57 7.17 7.09
CA ASP A 103 -7.98 7.16 6.73
C ASP A 103 -8.19 7.58 5.27
N GLU A 104 -9.44 7.84 4.89
CA GLU A 104 -9.81 8.28 3.53
C GLU A 104 -8.99 9.49 3.07
N ASP A 105 -8.74 10.46 3.96
CA ASP A 105 -8.27 11.78 3.57
C ASP A 105 -6.79 11.99 3.88
N SER A 106 -6.28 11.35 4.93
CA SER A 106 -5.04 11.77 5.57
C SER A 106 -4.21 10.63 6.12
N ILE A 107 -2.91 10.90 6.23
CA ILE A 107 -1.93 10.07 6.94
C ILE A 107 -1.67 10.73 8.29
N TYR A 108 -1.55 9.94 9.36
CA TYR A 108 -1.33 10.41 10.72
C TYR A 108 -0.14 9.70 11.36
N LYS A 109 0.55 10.41 12.25
CA LYS A 109 1.59 9.88 13.14
C LYS A 109 1.35 10.42 14.54
N ASN A 110 1.18 9.54 15.53
CA ASN A 110 0.87 9.91 16.92
C ASN A 110 -0.30 10.90 16.99
N GLU A 111 -1.40 10.59 16.31
CA GLU A 111 -2.61 11.41 16.23
C GLU A 111 -2.46 12.78 15.55
N ARG A 112 -1.28 13.09 15.00
CA ARG A 112 -1.03 14.31 14.23
C ARG A 112 -1.08 14.03 12.75
N GLN A 113 -1.84 14.85 12.01
CA GLN A 113 -1.89 14.77 10.57
C GLN A 113 -0.51 15.04 9.96
N VAL A 114 -0.08 14.16 9.07
CA VAL A 114 1.17 14.24 8.33
C VAL A 114 0.91 14.97 7.01
N GLN A 115 1.48 16.16 6.89
CA GLN A 115 1.53 16.87 5.61
C GLN A 115 2.35 16.07 4.61
N SER A 116 1.90 15.95 3.36
CA SER A 116 2.57 15.12 2.34
C SER A 116 4.04 15.49 2.13
N VAL A 117 4.38 16.77 2.25
CA VAL A 117 5.76 17.27 2.15
C VAL A 117 6.68 16.78 3.27
N ASN A 118 6.11 16.39 4.42
CA ASN A 118 6.85 15.94 5.59
C ASN A 118 6.92 14.42 5.70
N LEU A 119 6.22 13.66 4.84
CA LEU A 119 6.15 12.21 4.98
C LEU A 119 7.52 11.56 4.84
N THR A 120 8.33 12.00 3.87
CA THR A 120 9.67 11.43 3.64
C THR A 120 10.59 11.62 4.86
N SER A 121 10.67 12.84 5.42
CA SER A 121 11.52 13.10 6.59
C SER A 121 11.03 12.33 7.82
N LEU A 122 9.73 12.31 8.07
CA LEU A 122 9.15 11.55 9.19
C LEU A 122 9.37 10.05 9.04
N LEU A 123 9.26 9.51 7.82
CA LEU A 123 9.51 8.11 7.55
C LEU A 123 10.99 7.77 7.79
N LYS A 124 11.92 8.63 7.35
CA LYS A 124 13.35 8.49 7.64
C LYS A 124 13.61 8.43 9.14
N GLU A 125 13.06 9.37 9.90
CA GLU A 125 13.22 9.41 11.36
C GLU A 125 12.71 8.12 12.03
N ASN A 126 11.59 7.55 11.56
CA ASN A 126 11.07 6.29 12.11
C ASN A 126 11.98 5.09 11.82
N TYR A 127 12.52 4.98 10.60
CA TYR A 127 13.45 3.88 10.29
C TYR A 127 14.79 4.00 11.04
N GLU A 128 15.26 5.22 11.31
CA GLU A 128 16.55 5.47 11.94
C GLU A 128 16.50 5.56 13.48
N ASN A 129 15.30 5.65 14.08
CA ASN A 129 15.13 5.95 15.50
C ASN A 129 15.78 4.94 16.46
N MET A 130 15.71 3.64 16.13
CA MET A 130 16.21 2.54 16.98
C MET A 130 15.74 2.64 18.45
N GLY A 131 14.52 3.12 18.67
CA GLY A 131 13.91 3.21 20.00
C GLY A 131 14.29 4.44 20.83
N THR A 132 15.16 5.32 20.32
CA THR A 132 15.71 6.46 21.06
C THR A 132 14.65 7.51 21.41
N LYS A 133 13.83 7.93 20.44
CA LYS A 133 12.73 8.87 20.64
C LYS A 133 11.43 8.11 20.87
N ALA A 134 10.71 8.45 21.95
CA ALA A 134 9.46 7.80 22.34
C ALA A 134 8.34 7.90 21.28
N ASP A 135 8.31 9.01 20.54
CA ASP A 135 7.30 9.30 19.51
C ASP A 135 7.53 8.53 18.20
N PHE A 136 8.63 7.81 18.05
CA PHE A 136 9.03 7.16 16.80
C PHE A 136 9.22 5.66 16.99
N ALA A 137 9.28 4.92 15.89
CA ALA A 137 9.32 3.47 15.91
C ALA A 137 10.47 2.90 16.76
N ASP A 138 10.22 1.83 17.49
CA ASP A 138 11.23 1.17 18.34
C ASP A 138 12.39 0.59 17.52
N SER A 139 12.08 0.17 16.30
CA SER A 139 13.05 -0.36 15.35
C SER A 139 12.53 -0.16 13.93
N PRO A 140 13.42 -0.13 12.91
CA PRO A 140 13.01 -0.06 11.51
C PRO A 140 12.03 -1.17 11.12
N ASP A 141 12.16 -2.34 11.73
CA ASP A 141 11.26 -3.47 11.50
C ASP A 141 9.83 -3.28 12.03
N LYS A 142 9.60 -2.30 12.89
CA LYS A 142 8.26 -2.02 13.42
C LYS A 142 7.52 -0.94 12.66
N VAL A 143 8.18 -0.23 11.73
CA VAL A 143 7.53 0.80 10.90
C VAL A 143 6.43 0.17 10.06
N LEU A 144 5.20 0.61 10.25
CA LEU A 144 4.02 0.04 9.61
C LEU A 144 3.04 1.13 9.17
N PHE A 145 2.60 1.09 7.92
CA PHE A 145 1.46 1.86 7.44
C PHE A 145 0.19 1.03 7.57
N ILE A 146 -0.86 1.60 8.15
CA ILE A 146 -2.15 0.94 8.34
C ILE A 146 -3.22 1.80 7.71
N PHE A 147 -3.87 1.26 6.68
CA PHE A 147 -5.13 1.79 6.20
C PHE A 147 -6.21 1.29 7.15
N GLU A 148 -6.83 2.19 7.90
CA GLU A 148 -7.94 1.86 8.79
C GLU A 148 -9.13 2.74 8.41
N ILE A 149 -9.98 2.19 7.57
CA ILE A 149 -11.12 2.88 6.95
C ILE A 149 -12.40 2.07 7.28
N SER A 150 -13.54 2.76 7.40
CA SER A 150 -14.82 2.08 7.60
C SER A 150 -15.19 1.23 6.37
N LYS A 151 -15.72 0.03 6.60
CA LYS A 151 -16.01 -0.96 5.54
C LYS A 151 -16.94 -0.45 4.43
N ASN A 152 -17.85 0.45 4.77
CA ASN A 152 -18.86 1.00 3.86
C ASN A 152 -18.34 2.19 3.03
N LYS A 153 -17.13 2.67 3.31
CA LYS A 153 -16.55 3.83 2.65
C LYS A 153 -15.98 3.47 1.28
N GLY A 154 -16.04 4.43 0.37
CA GLY A 154 -15.55 4.27 -1.00
C GLY A 154 -14.03 4.12 -1.05
N MET A 155 -13.50 3.88 -2.26
CA MET A 155 -12.06 3.67 -2.48
C MET A 155 -11.24 4.96 -2.65
N ASN A 156 -11.87 6.11 -2.42
CA ASN A 156 -11.24 7.42 -2.63
C ASN A 156 -10.00 7.57 -1.73
N GLY A 157 -8.94 8.17 -2.26
CA GLY A 157 -7.72 8.46 -1.52
C GLY A 157 -6.74 7.28 -1.38
N ILE A 158 -7.19 6.02 -1.38
CA ILE A 158 -6.32 4.85 -1.13
C ILE A 158 -5.16 4.78 -2.14
N GLN A 159 -5.46 4.85 -3.43
CA GLN A 159 -4.42 4.83 -4.47
C GLN A 159 -3.45 6.02 -4.31
N LYS A 160 -3.97 7.22 -4.03
CA LYS A 160 -3.15 8.42 -3.82
C LYS A 160 -2.20 8.26 -2.63
N HIS A 161 -2.68 7.70 -1.52
CA HIS A 161 -1.86 7.43 -0.33
C HIS A 161 -0.81 6.37 -0.61
N LEU A 162 -1.16 5.25 -1.27
CA LEU A 162 -0.18 4.23 -1.64
C LEU A 162 0.91 4.78 -2.59
N GLU A 163 0.53 5.65 -3.54
CA GLU A 163 1.49 6.35 -4.39
C GLU A 163 2.42 7.27 -3.59
N LEU A 164 1.87 8.05 -2.66
CA LEU A 164 2.64 8.95 -1.82
C LEU A 164 3.62 8.16 -0.93
N ILE A 165 3.14 7.11 -0.27
CA ILE A 165 3.93 6.23 0.61
C ILE A 165 5.07 5.57 -0.18
N THR A 166 4.78 4.95 -1.32
CA THR A 166 5.81 4.27 -2.13
C THR A 166 6.83 5.25 -2.73
N LYS A 167 6.42 6.46 -3.12
CA LYS A 167 7.35 7.52 -3.55
C LYS A 167 8.24 8.00 -2.40
N SER A 168 7.67 8.24 -1.23
CA SER A 168 8.43 8.65 -0.03
C SER A 168 9.42 7.57 0.38
N TYR A 169 9.00 6.30 0.40
CA TYR A 169 9.87 5.17 0.67
C TYR A 169 11.02 5.05 -0.35
N ASP A 170 10.71 5.14 -1.66
CA ASP A 170 11.71 5.08 -2.73
C ASP A 170 12.83 6.12 -2.52
N SER A 171 12.48 7.31 -2.00
CA SER A 171 13.45 8.40 -1.77
C SER A 171 14.39 8.18 -0.58
N LEU A 172 14.13 7.18 0.27
CA LEU A 172 14.98 6.88 1.41
C LEU A 172 16.18 5.99 1.08
N GLU A 173 16.13 5.29 -0.06
CA GLU A 173 17.17 4.31 -0.46
C GLU A 173 17.50 3.29 0.65
N THR A 174 16.51 2.99 1.50
CA THR A 174 16.67 2.11 2.65
C THR A 174 16.60 0.63 2.24
N LYS A 175 17.26 -0.23 3.02
CA LYS A 175 17.16 -1.69 2.91
C LYS A 175 16.02 -2.28 3.77
N ASN A 176 15.42 -1.48 4.63
CA ASN A 176 14.32 -1.91 5.50
C ASN A 176 13.03 -2.06 4.69
N ASP A 177 12.21 -3.05 5.02
CA ASP A 177 10.97 -3.32 4.29
C ASP A 177 9.89 -2.25 4.49
N LEU A 178 9.23 -1.86 3.40
CA LEU A 178 7.95 -1.14 3.47
C LEU A 178 6.82 -2.11 3.84
N LYS A 179 6.23 -1.91 5.01
CA LYS A 179 5.10 -2.72 5.52
C LYS A 179 3.81 -1.92 5.44
N ILE A 180 2.80 -2.49 4.80
CA ILE A 180 1.47 -1.91 4.61
C ILE A 180 0.44 -2.95 5.02
N LEU A 181 -0.53 -2.56 5.85
CA LEU A 181 -1.64 -3.38 6.32
C LEU A 181 -2.96 -2.69 5.97
N PHE A 182 -3.95 -3.47 5.56
CA PHE A 182 -5.33 -3.01 5.38
C PHE A 182 -6.17 -3.53 6.54
N TRP A 183 -6.92 -2.64 7.19
CA TRP A 183 -7.58 -2.92 8.43
C TRP A 183 -8.97 -2.32 8.49
N ARG A 184 -9.92 -3.04 9.07
CA ARG A 184 -11.25 -2.49 9.32
C ARG A 184 -11.17 -1.51 10.49
N LYS A 185 -11.69 -0.30 10.30
CA LYS A 185 -11.95 0.62 11.43
C LYS A 185 -12.94 -0.01 12.41
N ILE A 186 -12.53 -0.15 13.67
CA ILE A 186 -13.39 -0.67 14.74
C ILE A 186 -13.79 0.51 15.61
N ASP A 187 -14.99 1.04 15.37
CA ASP A 187 -15.57 2.06 16.24
C ASP A 187 -16.18 1.37 17.47
N ILE A 188 -15.49 1.50 18.61
CA ILE A 188 -15.98 1.02 19.90
C ILE A 188 -16.78 2.16 20.53
N VAL A 189 -18.11 2.00 20.61
CA VAL A 189 -18.95 2.94 21.34
C VAL A 189 -19.18 2.39 22.76
N PRO A 190 -18.74 3.11 23.81
CA PRO A 190 -19.11 2.76 25.17
C PRO A 190 -20.59 3.10 25.37
N GLU A 191 -21.40 2.09 25.63
CA GLU A 191 -22.79 2.22 26.04
C GLU A 191 -22.91 1.94 27.52
N PHE A 192 -23.65 2.78 28.23
CA PHE A 192 -24.07 2.51 29.59
C PHE A 192 -25.45 1.85 29.55
N GLU A 193 -25.50 0.53 29.70
CA GLU A 193 -26.75 -0.23 29.86
C GLU A 193 -26.83 -0.72 31.32
N ASN A 194 -27.89 -0.34 32.03
CA ASN A 194 -28.17 -0.79 33.41
C ASN A 194 -27.04 -0.53 34.42
N GLY A 195 -26.28 0.56 34.27
CA GLY A 195 -25.18 0.89 35.17
C GLY A 195 -23.88 0.12 34.91
N GLU A 196 -23.85 -0.73 33.89
CA GLU A 196 -22.64 -1.40 33.41
C GLU A 196 -22.11 -0.70 32.14
N LEU A 197 -20.80 -0.50 32.08
CA LEU A 197 -20.11 -0.06 30.86
C LEU A 197 -20.02 -1.26 29.91
N ARG A 198 -20.69 -1.18 28.76
CA ARG A 198 -20.63 -2.17 27.68
C ARG A 198 -20.01 -1.56 26.44
N PHE A 199 -19.25 -2.36 25.71
CA PHE A 199 -18.63 -1.95 24.46
C PHE A 199 -19.36 -2.63 23.31
N LYS A 200 -20.09 -1.85 22.49
CA LYS A 200 -20.66 -2.35 21.23
C LYS A 200 -19.77 -1.91 20.07
N ASN A 201 -19.52 -2.84 19.15
CA ASN A 201 -18.97 -2.51 17.85
C ASN A 201 -20.06 -1.84 17.03
N VAL A 202 -19.83 -0.61 16.57
CA VAL A 202 -20.74 0.07 15.64
C VAL A 202 -20.19 -0.11 14.24
N GLU A 203 -21.05 -0.61 13.33
CA GLU A 203 -20.68 -0.94 11.94
C GLU A 203 -20.74 0.25 10.98
#